data_AF-A0A1C6AIX8-F1
#
_entry.id   AF-A0A1C6AIX8-F1
#
_cell.length_a   1.000
_cell.length_b   1.000
_cell.length_c   1.000
_cell.angle_alpha   90.00
_cell.angle_beta   90.00
_cell.angle_gamma   90.00
#
_symmetry.space_group_name_H-M   'P 1'
#
loop_
_entity.id
_entity.type
_entity.pdbx_description
1 polymer ?
#
loop_
_entity_poly.entity_id
_entity_poly.type
_entity_poly.pdbx_seq_one_letter_code
_entity_poly.pdbx_strand_id
1 'polypeptide(L)'
;MINLIKKDFIVSIRGEGIRNIKYLLVFLFMYFFLNSASYYITPIFISYLIVANTFYNDYKSNNMNYINSIPVSKEDIVYSKYILAFIVIILVTTICSLINFILEPIFHRSSVLNDIYFSLSIFILIVSIVLPMYFKFGYHNIRTIAGILSVFIFFIAFIPMDIIATMIHHSSISNELSCISFTGTFSNLLNFLVNQFRVMNISMPIIVITIFIIFILSMYISLKIINKKNNNIKTNKFIKLSLFMIIISALFILGNKFIFKNLIHEDDYLIKNNFEIDIKLNKKYQTKNGLKLRFKIENPTKYTFRLEESYITFDMYKDKNKEMLTNSPLKIDMKNSFEESDINWQIITKGIKPHSYAYVEYTIPKGLNLDDDYFSLDSIAYDITGKFLVDLPFTHIGDIIIRPDFNMGGSMSEVSLPELKNNK
;
A
#
# COMPACT_ATOMS: atom_id res chain seq x y z
N MET A 1 -18.98 -35.10 7.55
CA MET A 1 -18.48 -33.78 7.10
C MET A 1 -17.14 -33.80 6.35
N ILE A 2 -16.01 -34.28 6.91
CA ILE A 2 -14.68 -34.22 6.23
C ILE A 2 -14.69 -34.92 4.86
N ASN A 3 -15.35 -36.07 4.75
CA ASN A 3 -15.48 -36.77 3.47
C ASN A 3 -16.21 -35.96 2.38
N LEU A 4 -17.13 -35.06 2.76
CA LEU A 4 -17.81 -34.15 1.82
C LEU A 4 -16.84 -33.08 1.31
N ILE A 5 -16.04 -32.51 2.20
CA ILE A 5 -15.01 -31.53 1.85
C ILE A 5 -13.98 -32.19 0.92
N LYS A 6 -13.51 -33.40 1.28
CA LYS A 6 -12.58 -34.18 0.46
C LYS A 6 -13.17 -34.48 -0.93
N LYS A 7 -14.45 -34.87 -1.00
CA LYS A 7 -15.18 -35.05 -2.26
C LYS A 7 -15.16 -33.76 -3.09
N ASP A 8 -15.53 -32.64 -2.50
CA ASP A 8 -15.59 -31.35 -3.21
C ASP A 8 -14.21 -30.93 -3.73
N PHE A 9 -13.14 -31.13 -2.95
CA PHE A 9 -11.76 -30.88 -3.40
C PHE A 9 -11.35 -31.80 -4.56
N ILE A 10 -11.57 -33.11 -4.43
CA ILE A 10 -11.20 -34.09 -5.46
C ILE A 10 -11.96 -33.80 -6.76
N VAL A 11 -13.26 -33.54 -6.68
CA VAL A 11 -14.08 -33.24 -7.87
C VAL A 11 -13.62 -31.93 -8.52
N SER A 12 -13.27 -30.93 -7.71
CA SER A 12 -12.78 -29.64 -8.22
C SER A 12 -11.43 -29.78 -8.93
N ILE A 13 -10.52 -30.61 -8.40
CA ILE A 13 -9.17 -30.81 -8.96
C ILE A 13 -9.20 -31.78 -10.16
N ARG A 14 -9.91 -32.91 -10.03
CA ARG A 14 -9.86 -34.05 -10.96
C ARG A 14 -10.92 -33.99 -12.05
N GLY A 15 -12.03 -33.31 -11.82
CA GLY A 15 -13.21 -33.36 -12.68
C GLY A 15 -13.02 -32.68 -14.03
N GLU A 16 -12.26 -31.58 -14.12
CA GLU A 16 -12.19 -30.76 -15.35
C GLU A 16 -10.82 -30.06 -15.48
N GLY A 17 -9.73 -30.81 -15.74
CA GLY A 17 -8.34 -30.26 -15.80
C GLY A 17 -8.14 -29.05 -16.73
N ILE A 18 -8.91 -28.96 -17.83
CA ILE A 18 -8.90 -27.82 -18.76
C ILE A 18 -9.45 -26.52 -18.11
N ARG A 19 -10.29 -26.61 -17.06
CA ARG A 19 -10.74 -25.42 -16.30
C ARG A 19 -9.69 -24.90 -15.33
N ASN A 20 -8.77 -25.72 -14.86
CA ASN A 20 -7.68 -25.23 -14.01
C ASN A 20 -6.73 -24.31 -14.79
N ILE A 21 -6.54 -24.58 -16.09
CA ILE A 21 -5.84 -23.67 -17.01
C ILE A 21 -6.58 -22.32 -17.10
N LYS A 22 -7.93 -22.30 -17.06
CA LYS A 22 -8.68 -21.03 -17.06
C LYS A 22 -8.41 -20.21 -15.80
N TYR A 23 -8.25 -20.82 -14.62
CA TYR A 23 -7.90 -20.09 -13.40
C TYR A 23 -6.50 -19.49 -13.47
N LEU A 24 -5.53 -20.21 -14.04
CA LEU A 24 -4.18 -19.69 -14.30
C LEU A 24 -4.19 -18.55 -15.34
N LEU A 25 -4.99 -18.68 -16.40
CA LEU A 25 -5.13 -17.65 -17.43
C LEU A 25 -5.82 -16.40 -16.86
N VAL A 26 -6.85 -16.58 -16.04
CA VAL A 26 -7.48 -15.48 -15.28
C VAL A 26 -6.49 -14.83 -14.33
N PHE A 27 -5.67 -15.60 -13.61
CA PHE A 27 -4.61 -15.07 -12.76
C PHE A 27 -3.67 -14.17 -13.59
N LEU A 28 -3.11 -14.68 -14.69
CA LEU A 28 -2.23 -13.92 -15.57
C LEU A 28 -2.94 -12.67 -16.13
N PHE A 29 -4.16 -12.81 -16.63
CA PHE A 29 -4.96 -11.69 -17.14
C PHE A 29 -5.15 -10.60 -16.07
N MET A 30 -5.55 -10.97 -14.86
CA MET A 30 -5.76 -10.00 -13.79
C MET A 30 -4.44 -9.27 -13.44
N TYR A 31 -3.31 -9.98 -13.40
CA TYR A 31 -2.01 -9.37 -13.12
C TYR A 31 -1.53 -8.44 -14.24
N PHE A 32 -1.69 -8.82 -15.51
CA PHE A 32 -1.27 -7.98 -16.64
C PHE A 32 -2.12 -6.73 -16.80
N PHE A 33 -3.44 -6.80 -16.54
CA PHE A 33 -4.36 -5.69 -16.85
C PHE A 33 -4.76 -4.83 -15.63
N LEU A 34 -4.84 -5.40 -14.43
CA LEU A 34 -5.33 -4.68 -13.23
C LEU A 34 -4.20 -4.21 -12.30
N ASN A 35 -2.94 -4.48 -12.64
CA ASN A 35 -1.75 -3.96 -11.98
C ASN A 35 -1.83 -4.06 -10.43
N SER A 36 -1.76 -2.94 -9.69
CA SER A 36 -1.78 -2.91 -8.22
C SER A 36 -3.07 -3.43 -7.57
N ALA A 37 -4.19 -3.47 -8.30
CA ALA A 37 -5.45 -4.02 -7.80
C ALA A 37 -5.50 -5.56 -7.86
N SER A 38 -4.67 -6.17 -8.72
CA SER A 38 -4.68 -7.61 -8.96
C SER A 38 -4.34 -8.43 -7.70
N TYR A 39 -3.55 -7.87 -6.77
CA TYR A 39 -3.06 -8.53 -5.56
C TYR A 39 -4.18 -8.97 -4.61
N TYR A 40 -5.24 -8.17 -4.48
CA TYR A 40 -6.41 -8.52 -3.65
C TYR A 40 -7.61 -9.01 -4.48
N ILE A 41 -7.77 -8.57 -5.73
CA ILE A 41 -8.89 -9.03 -6.60
C ILE A 41 -8.73 -10.49 -6.99
N THR A 42 -7.53 -10.91 -7.36
CA THR A 42 -7.29 -12.26 -7.89
C THR A 42 -7.65 -13.35 -6.90
N PRO A 43 -7.23 -13.29 -5.61
CA PRO A 43 -7.64 -14.27 -4.63
C PRO A 43 -9.15 -14.33 -4.39
N ILE A 44 -9.85 -13.18 -4.39
CA ILE A 44 -11.31 -13.11 -4.24
C ILE A 44 -11.98 -13.85 -5.41
N PHE A 45 -11.59 -13.51 -6.63
CA PHE A 45 -12.23 -14.00 -7.84
C PHE A 45 -12.02 -15.51 -8.02
N ILE A 46 -10.77 -15.99 -7.86
CA ILE A 46 -10.46 -17.42 -7.95
C ILE A 46 -11.20 -18.21 -6.87
N SER A 47 -11.19 -17.73 -5.62
CA SER A 47 -11.89 -18.41 -4.52
C SER A 47 -13.39 -18.49 -4.77
N TYR A 48 -14.00 -17.41 -5.27
CA TYR A 48 -15.43 -17.38 -5.60
C TYR A 48 -15.76 -18.39 -6.69
N LEU A 49 -14.98 -18.44 -7.76
CA LEU A 49 -15.20 -19.39 -8.85
C LEU A 49 -15.06 -20.85 -8.38
N ILE A 50 -14.11 -21.15 -7.49
CA ILE A 50 -13.96 -22.50 -6.92
C ILE A 50 -15.20 -22.87 -6.11
N VAL A 51 -15.64 -21.99 -5.20
CA VAL A 51 -16.83 -22.24 -4.36
C VAL A 51 -18.09 -22.40 -5.21
N ALA A 52 -18.35 -21.47 -6.15
CA ALA A 52 -19.49 -21.53 -7.04
C ALA A 52 -19.47 -22.79 -7.91
N ASN A 53 -18.29 -23.25 -8.34
CA ASN A 53 -18.16 -24.48 -9.11
C ASN A 53 -18.61 -25.72 -8.32
N THR A 54 -18.38 -25.75 -7.01
CA THR A 54 -18.82 -26.90 -6.20
C THR A 54 -20.34 -27.05 -6.21
N PHE A 55 -21.08 -25.95 -6.19
CA PHE A 55 -22.54 -25.95 -6.33
C PHE A 55 -22.98 -26.30 -7.75
N TYR A 56 -22.26 -25.82 -8.76
CA TYR A 56 -22.51 -26.21 -10.16
C TYR A 56 -22.37 -27.72 -10.36
N ASN A 57 -21.33 -28.33 -9.80
CA ASN A 57 -21.08 -29.76 -9.90
C ASN A 57 -22.15 -30.59 -9.17
N ASP A 58 -22.59 -30.13 -7.99
CA ASP A 58 -23.70 -30.75 -7.26
C ASP A 58 -25.04 -30.61 -8.03
N TYR A 59 -25.22 -29.53 -8.80
CA TYR A 59 -26.38 -29.38 -9.68
C TYR A 59 -26.30 -30.28 -10.94
N LYS A 60 -25.19 -30.24 -11.67
CA LYS A 60 -24.98 -30.97 -12.94
C LYS A 60 -25.12 -32.48 -12.79
N SER A 61 -24.72 -33.01 -11.64
CA SER A 61 -24.81 -34.45 -11.32
C SER A 61 -26.21 -34.90 -10.88
N ASN A 62 -27.23 -34.02 -10.88
CA ASN A 62 -28.53 -34.28 -10.24
C ASN A 62 -28.37 -34.78 -8.79
N ASN A 63 -27.29 -34.35 -8.12
CA ASN A 63 -26.88 -34.91 -6.85
C ASN A 63 -27.86 -34.60 -5.74
N MET A 64 -28.85 -33.73 -5.91
CA MET A 64 -29.85 -33.47 -4.87
C MET A 64 -30.63 -34.74 -4.49
N ASN A 65 -30.93 -35.61 -5.47
CA ASN A 65 -31.59 -36.90 -5.22
C ASN A 65 -30.64 -37.91 -4.57
N TYR A 66 -29.36 -37.90 -4.96
CA TYR A 66 -28.31 -38.75 -4.39
C TYR A 66 -27.89 -38.32 -2.98
N ILE A 67 -27.79 -37.02 -2.71
CA ILE A 67 -27.51 -36.44 -1.41
C ILE A 67 -28.63 -36.76 -0.42
N ASN A 68 -29.89 -36.80 -0.89
CA ASN A 68 -31.01 -37.24 -0.08
C ASN A 68 -31.04 -38.75 0.18
N SER A 69 -30.30 -39.56 -0.59
CA SER A 69 -30.21 -41.02 -0.39
C SER A 69 -28.97 -41.45 0.41
N ILE A 70 -27.98 -40.58 0.60
CA ILE A 70 -26.83 -40.84 1.48
C ILE A 70 -27.23 -40.56 2.95
N PRO A 71 -26.77 -41.38 3.92
CA PRO A 71 -26.99 -41.14 5.36
C PRO A 71 -26.13 -39.99 5.91
N VAL A 72 -26.21 -38.81 5.28
CA VAL A 72 -25.51 -37.60 5.69
C VAL A 72 -26.55 -36.58 6.14
N SER A 73 -26.33 -35.97 7.30
CA SER A 73 -27.24 -34.94 7.80
C SER A 73 -27.20 -33.71 6.89
N LYS A 74 -28.35 -33.07 6.67
CA LYS A 74 -28.39 -31.85 5.84
C LYS A 74 -27.56 -30.71 6.46
N GLU A 75 -27.41 -30.69 7.78
CA GLU A 75 -26.51 -29.78 8.49
C GLU A 75 -25.04 -29.98 8.09
N ASP A 76 -24.59 -31.24 7.96
CA ASP A 76 -23.22 -31.56 7.55
C ASP A 76 -22.86 -31.02 6.18
N ILE A 77 -23.85 -30.92 5.27
CA ILE A 77 -23.69 -30.33 3.95
C ILE A 77 -23.44 -28.84 4.08
N VAL A 78 -24.26 -28.12 4.88
CA VAL A 78 -24.07 -26.69 5.13
C VAL A 78 -22.69 -26.43 5.71
N TYR A 79 -22.35 -27.09 6.81
CA TYR A 79 -21.05 -26.93 7.45
C TYR A 79 -19.89 -27.23 6.49
N SER A 80 -20.01 -28.25 5.64
CA SER A 80 -18.97 -28.57 4.67
C SER A 80 -18.73 -27.45 3.66
N LYS A 81 -19.77 -26.76 3.18
CA LYS A 81 -19.62 -25.66 2.21
C LYS A 81 -19.04 -24.40 2.83
N TYR A 82 -19.43 -24.06 4.07
CA TYR A 82 -18.84 -22.93 4.80
C TYR A 82 -17.36 -23.17 5.12
N ILE A 83 -17.01 -24.37 5.62
CA ILE A 83 -15.61 -24.73 5.87
C ILE A 83 -14.82 -24.74 4.56
N LEU A 84 -15.39 -25.29 3.47
CA LEU A 84 -14.72 -25.30 2.17
C LEU A 84 -14.40 -23.88 1.71
N ALA A 85 -15.37 -22.96 1.73
CA ALA A 85 -15.15 -21.58 1.32
C ALA A 85 -14.04 -20.90 2.16
N PHE A 86 -14.05 -21.13 3.47
CA PHE A 86 -13.05 -20.60 4.39
C PHE A 86 -11.64 -21.16 4.13
N ILE A 87 -11.51 -22.47 3.90
CA ILE A 87 -10.22 -23.10 3.58
C ILE A 87 -9.72 -22.64 2.21
N VAL A 88 -10.62 -22.53 1.22
CA VAL A 88 -10.27 -22.11 -0.14
C VAL A 88 -9.67 -20.70 -0.15
N ILE A 89 -10.27 -19.73 0.54
CA ILE A 89 -9.71 -18.37 0.55
C ILE A 89 -8.33 -18.32 1.22
N ILE A 90 -8.11 -19.07 2.30
CA ILE A 90 -6.80 -19.16 2.96
C ILE A 90 -5.77 -19.76 2.01
N LEU A 91 -6.10 -20.86 1.33
CA LEU A 91 -5.18 -21.52 0.40
C LEU A 91 -4.88 -20.64 -0.81
N VAL A 92 -5.90 -20.06 -1.44
CA VAL A 92 -5.74 -19.23 -2.64
C VAL A 92 -4.96 -17.96 -2.33
N THR A 93 -5.25 -17.28 -1.21
CA THR A 93 -4.47 -16.11 -0.79
C THR A 93 -3.01 -16.48 -0.53
N THR A 94 -2.75 -17.56 0.19
CA THR A 94 -1.38 -18.04 0.45
C THR A 94 -0.64 -18.36 -0.85
N ILE A 95 -1.29 -19.06 -1.80
CA ILE A 95 -0.71 -19.39 -3.10
C ILE A 95 -0.43 -18.12 -3.91
N CYS A 96 -1.37 -17.17 -3.96
CA CYS A 96 -1.17 -15.91 -4.68
C CYS A 96 -0.01 -15.12 -4.07
N SER A 97 0.06 -15.01 -2.73
CA SER A 97 1.17 -14.34 -2.05
C SER A 97 2.51 -15.02 -2.31
N LEU A 98 2.57 -16.37 -2.36
CA LEU A 98 3.78 -17.11 -2.74
C LEU A 98 4.18 -16.86 -4.20
N ILE A 99 3.23 -16.86 -5.13
CA ILE A 99 3.49 -16.58 -6.54
C ILE A 99 4.04 -15.16 -6.70
N ASN A 100 3.45 -14.19 -6.01
CA ASN A 100 3.90 -12.80 -6.05
C ASN A 100 5.30 -12.62 -5.46
N PHE A 101 5.60 -13.34 -4.39
CA PHE A 101 6.94 -13.34 -3.80
C PHE A 101 7.98 -13.90 -4.77
N ILE A 102 7.66 -14.96 -5.51
CA ILE A 102 8.57 -15.56 -6.51
C ILE A 102 8.73 -14.65 -7.74
N LEU A 103 7.65 -13.99 -8.16
CA LEU A 103 7.59 -13.18 -9.37
C LEU A 103 7.78 -11.68 -9.11
N GLU A 104 8.24 -11.30 -7.90
CA GLU A 104 8.53 -9.92 -7.50
C GLU A 104 9.38 -9.16 -8.52
N PRO A 105 10.44 -9.74 -9.16
CA PRO A 105 11.24 -9.02 -10.14
C PRO A 105 10.51 -8.65 -11.43
N ILE A 106 9.39 -9.33 -11.72
CA ILE A 106 8.60 -9.17 -12.96
C ILE A 106 7.37 -8.29 -12.69
N PHE A 107 6.88 -8.29 -11.45
CA PHE A 107 5.67 -7.61 -11.07
C PHE A 107 5.93 -6.24 -10.44
N HIS A 108 4.88 -5.43 -10.42
CA HIS A 108 4.96 -4.02 -10.04
C HIS A 108 5.18 -3.81 -8.52
N ARG A 109 4.77 -4.75 -7.67
CA ARG A 109 4.97 -4.69 -6.21
C ARG A 109 4.85 -6.08 -5.58
N SER A 110 5.41 -6.29 -4.41
CA SER A 110 5.13 -7.46 -3.58
C SER A 110 3.74 -7.36 -2.93
N SER A 111 3.16 -8.50 -2.54
CA SER A 111 1.93 -8.53 -1.75
C SER A 111 2.18 -7.91 -0.36
N VAL A 112 1.27 -7.06 0.09
CA VAL A 112 1.32 -6.45 1.44
C VAL A 112 0.26 -7.09 2.34
N LEU A 113 0.45 -7.01 3.66
CA LEU A 113 -0.50 -7.55 4.66
C LEU A 113 -1.94 -7.03 4.45
N ASN A 114 -2.08 -5.76 4.03
CA ASN A 114 -3.37 -5.17 3.74
C ASN A 114 -4.10 -5.94 2.62
N ASP A 115 -3.42 -6.32 1.54
CA ASP A 115 -4.03 -7.05 0.42
C ASP A 115 -4.68 -8.37 0.88
N ILE A 116 -4.07 -9.01 1.87
CA ILE A 116 -4.59 -10.24 2.50
C ILE A 116 -5.85 -9.93 3.32
N TYR A 117 -5.84 -8.87 4.13
CA TYR A 117 -7.04 -8.45 4.87
C TYR A 117 -8.19 -8.05 3.96
N PHE A 118 -7.90 -7.31 2.89
CA PHE A 118 -8.87 -6.92 1.87
C PHE A 118 -9.50 -8.13 1.20
N SER A 119 -8.68 -9.02 0.64
CA SER A 119 -9.14 -10.19 -0.08
C SER A 119 -9.97 -11.12 0.81
N LEU A 120 -9.50 -11.36 2.02
CA LEU A 120 -10.20 -12.20 2.99
C LEU A 120 -11.54 -11.60 3.43
N SER A 121 -11.56 -10.30 3.72
CA SER A 121 -12.77 -9.58 4.14
C SER A 121 -13.85 -9.58 3.06
N ILE A 122 -13.50 -9.15 1.84
CA ILE A 122 -14.47 -9.02 0.75
C ILE A 122 -15.01 -10.39 0.33
N PHE A 123 -14.13 -11.39 0.20
CA PHE A 123 -14.56 -12.74 -0.16
C PHE A 123 -15.51 -13.34 0.88
N ILE A 124 -15.17 -13.25 2.17
CA ILE A 124 -16.02 -13.78 3.24
C ILE A 124 -17.38 -13.08 3.25
N LEU A 125 -17.40 -11.77 3.02
CA LEU A 125 -18.65 -10.99 2.93
C LEU A 125 -19.51 -11.43 1.74
N ILE A 126 -18.91 -11.64 0.56
CA ILE A 126 -19.60 -12.20 -0.62
C ILE A 126 -20.23 -13.56 -0.28
N VAL A 127 -19.44 -14.48 0.26
CA VAL A 127 -19.89 -15.84 0.58
C VAL A 127 -20.96 -15.84 1.68
N SER A 128 -20.87 -14.91 2.63
CA SER A 128 -21.88 -14.71 3.69
C SER A 128 -23.26 -14.37 3.13
N ILE A 129 -23.34 -13.75 1.96
CA ILE A 129 -24.64 -13.40 1.34
C ILE A 129 -25.04 -14.49 0.34
N VAL A 130 -24.09 -14.99 -0.44
CA VAL A 130 -24.34 -15.92 -1.54
C VAL A 130 -24.69 -17.34 -1.05
N LEU A 131 -24.03 -17.87 -0.02
CA LEU A 131 -24.30 -19.24 0.46
C LEU A 131 -25.75 -19.44 0.97
N PRO A 132 -26.31 -18.58 1.84
CA PRO A 132 -27.71 -18.70 2.23
C PRO A 132 -28.67 -18.69 1.04
N MET A 133 -28.37 -17.90 0.01
CA MET A 133 -29.18 -17.83 -1.20
C MET A 133 -29.11 -19.14 -2.00
N TYR A 134 -27.93 -19.73 -2.17
CA TYR A 134 -27.79 -21.05 -2.80
C TYR A 134 -28.58 -22.13 -2.05
N PHE A 135 -28.54 -22.13 -0.71
CA PHE A 135 -29.30 -23.10 0.08
C PHE A 135 -30.81 -22.86 0.07
N LYS A 136 -31.27 -21.61 -0.04
CA LYS A 136 -32.70 -21.27 -0.04
C LYS A 136 -33.38 -21.48 -1.38
N PHE A 137 -32.73 -21.08 -2.47
CA PHE A 137 -33.34 -21.00 -3.81
C PHE A 137 -32.79 -22.05 -4.79
N GLY A 138 -31.74 -22.77 -4.40
CA GLY A 138 -31.02 -23.70 -5.27
C GLY A 138 -30.10 -22.99 -6.26
N TYR A 139 -29.09 -23.71 -6.75
CA TYR A 139 -28.07 -23.13 -7.62
C TYR A 139 -28.60 -22.65 -8.99
N HIS A 140 -29.50 -23.42 -9.63
CA HIS A 140 -29.98 -23.12 -10.98
C HIS A 140 -30.62 -21.73 -11.09
N ASN A 141 -31.56 -21.44 -10.19
CA ASN A 141 -32.37 -20.23 -10.25
C ASN A 141 -31.58 -18.98 -9.87
N ILE A 142 -30.58 -19.13 -8.99
CA ILE A 142 -29.91 -17.99 -8.37
C ILE A 142 -28.52 -17.72 -8.95
N ARG A 143 -27.93 -18.57 -9.80
CA ARG A 143 -26.52 -18.38 -10.21
C ARG A 143 -26.24 -16.99 -10.80
N THR A 144 -27.14 -16.49 -11.65
CA THR A 144 -26.94 -15.22 -12.36
C THR A 144 -27.11 -14.05 -11.40
N ILE A 145 -28.14 -14.13 -10.54
CA ILE A 145 -28.42 -13.13 -9.51
C ILE A 145 -27.28 -13.10 -8.48
N ALA A 146 -26.80 -14.26 -8.02
CA ALA A 146 -25.68 -14.39 -7.09
C ALA A 146 -24.38 -13.84 -7.70
N GLY A 147 -24.13 -14.08 -8.99
CA GLY A 147 -23.01 -13.50 -9.71
C GLY A 147 -23.06 -11.97 -9.74
N ILE A 148 -24.19 -11.39 -10.18
CA ILE A 148 -24.40 -9.93 -10.19
C ILE A 148 -24.26 -9.35 -8.78
N LEU A 149 -24.86 -9.99 -7.79
CA LEU A 149 -24.79 -9.57 -6.40
C LEU A 149 -23.36 -9.62 -5.85
N SER A 150 -22.57 -10.64 -6.20
CA SER A 150 -21.17 -10.73 -5.79
C SER A 150 -20.32 -9.58 -6.34
N VAL A 151 -20.56 -9.16 -7.58
CA VAL A 151 -19.89 -7.99 -8.19
C VAL A 151 -20.32 -6.70 -7.50
N PHE A 152 -21.62 -6.54 -7.21
CA PHE A 152 -22.12 -5.37 -6.52
C PHE A 152 -21.57 -5.26 -5.09
N ILE A 153 -21.52 -6.38 -4.36
CA ILE A 153 -20.90 -6.47 -3.04
C ILE A 153 -19.42 -6.11 -3.11
N PHE A 154 -18.70 -6.59 -4.12
CA PHE A 154 -17.29 -6.26 -4.31
C PHE A 154 -17.10 -4.75 -4.41
N PHE A 155 -17.85 -4.04 -5.26
CA PHE A 155 -17.74 -2.58 -5.39
C PHE A 155 -18.13 -1.84 -4.11
N ILE A 156 -19.22 -2.24 -3.45
CA ILE A 156 -19.67 -1.60 -2.20
C ILE A 156 -18.65 -1.78 -1.08
N ALA A 157 -18.06 -2.97 -0.94
CA ALA A 157 -17.09 -3.26 0.11
C ALA A 157 -15.71 -2.68 -0.19
N PHE A 158 -15.37 -2.54 -1.48
CA PHE A 158 -14.08 -2.00 -1.92
C PHE A 158 -13.92 -0.53 -1.56
N ILE A 159 -14.91 0.32 -1.85
CA ILE A 159 -14.86 1.77 -1.61
C ILE A 159 -14.51 2.13 -0.16
N PRO A 160 -15.25 1.68 0.88
CA PRO A 160 -14.95 2.05 2.26
C PRO A 160 -13.62 1.47 2.74
N MET A 161 -13.24 0.28 2.28
CA MET A 161 -11.97 -0.32 2.69
C MET A 161 -10.77 0.43 2.08
N ASP A 162 -10.85 0.89 0.83
CA ASP A 162 -9.83 1.73 0.20
C ASP A 162 -9.69 3.08 0.93
N ILE A 163 -10.83 3.68 1.31
CA ILE A 163 -10.86 4.89 2.14
C ILE A 163 -10.23 4.64 3.52
N ILE A 164 -10.53 3.53 4.18
CA ILE A 164 -9.95 3.20 5.48
C ILE A 164 -8.44 2.96 5.35
N ALA A 165 -7.99 2.26 4.31
CA ALA A 165 -6.56 2.04 4.08
C ALA A 165 -5.81 3.35 3.85
N THR A 166 -6.36 4.24 3.04
CA THR A 166 -5.78 5.57 2.78
C THR A 166 -5.83 6.48 4.03
N MET A 167 -6.85 6.36 4.88
CA MET A 167 -6.92 7.06 6.17
C MET A 167 -5.97 6.52 7.22
N ILE A 168 -5.81 5.20 7.34
CA ILE A 168 -4.79 4.58 8.21
C ILE A 168 -3.40 5.06 7.76
N HIS A 169 -3.18 5.10 6.45
CA HIS A 169 -1.95 5.64 5.88
C HIS A 169 -1.76 7.13 6.22
N HIS A 170 -2.78 7.98 6.06
CA HIS A 170 -2.65 9.42 6.30
C HIS A 170 -2.59 9.79 7.79
N SER A 171 -3.36 9.12 8.66
CA SER A 171 -3.32 9.32 10.12
C SER A 171 -1.99 8.89 10.75
N SER A 172 -1.26 7.96 10.11
CA SER A 172 0.09 7.62 10.51
C SER A 172 1.14 8.67 10.13
N ILE A 173 0.82 9.62 9.23
CA ILE A 173 1.77 10.58 8.65
C ILE A 173 1.51 12.02 9.11
N SER A 174 0.28 12.38 9.50
CA SER A 174 -0.02 13.71 10.05
C SER A 174 -1.18 13.69 11.06
N ASN A 175 -1.04 14.41 12.17
CA ASN A 175 -2.12 14.66 13.14
C ASN A 175 -3.30 15.49 12.58
N GLU A 176 -3.23 15.90 11.32
CA GLU A 176 -4.33 16.55 10.62
C GLU A 176 -4.96 15.59 9.60
N LEU A 177 -6.27 15.34 9.77
CA LEU A 177 -7.12 14.69 8.78
C LEU A 177 -7.27 15.63 7.59
N SER A 178 -6.51 15.42 6.52
CA SER A 178 -6.95 15.89 5.21
C SER A 178 -7.98 14.91 4.67
N CYS A 179 -9.24 15.33 4.68
CA CYS A 179 -10.36 14.61 4.12
C CYS A 179 -10.09 14.33 2.63
N ILE A 180 -10.17 13.06 2.23
CA ILE A 180 -10.17 12.69 0.81
C ILE A 180 -11.42 13.30 0.20
N SER A 181 -11.26 14.33 -0.64
CA SER A 181 -12.36 14.97 -1.34
C SER A 181 -12.69 14.16 -2.59
N PHE A 182 -13.74 13.34 -2.50
CA PHE A 182 -14.38 12.84 -3.70
C PHE A 182 -14.99 14.02 -4.47
N THR A 183 -14.89 14.02 -5.80
CA THR A 183 -15.60 14.98 -6.66
C THR A 183 -16.79 14.26 -7.33
N GLY A 184 -17.98 14.89 -7.32
CA GLY A 184 -19.20 14.35 -7.91
C GLY A 184 -20.41 14.28 -6.96
N THR A 185 -21.60 13.96 -7.46
CA THR A 185 -22.84 13.91 -6.64
C THR A 185 -22.79 12.84 -5.54
N PHE A 186 -22.03 11.76 -5.75
CA PHE A 186 -21.79 10.71 -4.76
C PHE A 186 -20.80 11.12 -3.66
N SER A 187 -20.03 12.19 -3.88
CA SER A 187 -18.99 12.59 -2.93
C SER A 187 -19.55 13.12 -1.63
N ASN A 188 -20.68 13.83 -1.66
CA ASN A 188 -21.30 14.37 -0.46
C ASN A 188 -21.87 13.25 0.43
N LEU A 189 -22.41 12.19 -0.18
CA LEU A 189 -22.88 11.01 0.55
C LEU A 189 -21.70 10.25 1.18
N LEU A 190 -20.62 10.05 0.42
CA LEU A 190 -19.42 9.36 0.90
C LEU A 190 -18.69 10.18 1.96
N ASN A 191 -18.50 11.48 1.78
CA ASN A 191 -17.91 12.39 2.76
C ASN A 191 -18.78 12.47 4.02
N PHE A 192 -20.12 12.41 3.89
CA PHE A 192 -21.00 12.30 5.05
C PHE A 192 -20.78 10.99 5.80
N LEU A 193 -20.78 9.84 5.12
CA LEU A 193 -20.50 8.55 5.76
C LEU A 193 -19.12 8.56 6.43
N VAL A 194 -18.09 9.01 5.72
CA VAL A 194 -16.72 9.13 6.20
C VAL A 194 -16.61 10.06 7.42
N ASN A 195 -17.26 11.22 7.42
CA ASN A 195 -17.20 12.15 8.55
C ASN A 195 -17.99 11.63 9.77
N GLN A 196 -19.05 10.85 9.54
CA GLN A 196 -19.83 10.21 10.62
C GLN A 196 -19.08 9.02 11.23
N PHE A 197 -18.41 8.22 10.41
CA PHE A 197 -17.45 7.25 10.89
C PHE A 197 -16.17 7.98 11.28
N ARG A 198 -16.08 8.56 12.48
CA ARG A 198 -14.79 9.00 13.05
C ARG A 198 -13.85 7.78 13.17
N VAL A 199 -13.14 7.45 12.07
CA VAL A 199 -12.38 6.20 11.87
C VAL A 199 -11.07 6.14 12.68
N MET A 200 -10.77 7.13 13.53
CA MET A 200 -9.49 7.22 14.26
C MET A 200 -9.10 5.95 15.04
N ASN A 201 -10.04 5.03 15.32
CA ASN A 201 -9.79 3.80 16.09
C ASN A 201 -10.13 2.48 15.36
N ILE A 202 -10.54 2.48 14.08
CA ILE A 202 -10.90 1.22 13.40
C ILE A 202 -9.65 0.62 12.74
N SER A 203 -9.06 -0.38 13.39
CA SER A 203 -7.96 -1.15 12.80
C SER A 203 -8.48 -2.22 11.83
N MET A 204 -7.73 -2.50 10.75
CA MET A 204 -8.06 -3.55 9.77
C MET A 204 -8.41 -4.92 10.41
N PRO A 205 -7.72 -5.38 11.46
CA PRO A 205 -8.09 -6.62 12.15
C PRO A 205 -9.51 -6.61 12.75
N ILE A 206 -9.99 -5.46 13.25
CA ILE A 206 -11.34 -5.33 13.81
C ILE A 206 -12.39 -5.52 12.71
N ILE A 207 -12.14 -4.99 11.52
CA ILE A 207 -13.05 -5.16 10.37
C ILE A 207 -13.12 -6.64 9.97
N VAL A 208 -11.97 -7.30 9.88
CA VAL A 208 -11.89 -8.74 9.57
C VAL A 208 -12.69 -9.55 10.60
N ILE A 209 -12.51 -9.29 11.90
CA ILE A 209 -13.24 -9.96 12.98
C ILE A 209 -14.75 -9.72 12.84
N THR A 210 -15.17 -8.49 12.55
CA THR A 210 -16.59 -8.14 12.39
C THR A 210 -17.21 -8.91 11.22
N ILE A 211 -16.50 -9.02 10.11
CA ILE A 211 -16.92 -9.79 8.94
C ILE A 211 -16.99 -11.29 9.25
N PHE A 212 -16.08 -11.83 10.06
CA PHE A 212 -16.18 -13.22 10.54
C PHE A 212 -17.43 -13.47 11.38
N ILE A 213 -17.83 -12.52 12.22
CA ILE A 213 -19.07 -12.63 12.99
C ILE A 213 -20.27 -12.69 12.04
N ILE A 214 -20.29 -11.84 11.01
CA ILE A 214 -21.33 -11.87 9.96
C ILE A 214 -21.34 -13.22 9.23
N PHE A 215 -20.18 -13.80 8.93
CA PHE A 215 -20.06 -15.10 8.30
C PHE A 215 -20.60 -16.24 9.16
N ILE A 216 -20.33 -16.23 10.47
CA ILE A 216 -20.87 -17.21 11.41
C ILE A 216 -22.39 -17.07 11.53
N LEU A 217 -22.90 -15.83 11.57
CA LEU A 217 -24.34 -15.57 11.57
C LEU A 217 -25.00 -16.07 10.28
N SER A 218 -24.33 -15.87 9.13
CA SER A 218 -24.79 -16.39 7.84
C SER A 218 -24.85 -17.92 7.80
N MET A 219 -23.86 -18.60 8.39
CA MET A 219 -23.88 -20.06 8.57
C MET A 219 -25.09 -20.50 9.40
N TYR A 220 -25.37 -19.80 10.50
CA TYR A 220 -26.56 -20.05 11.33
C TYR A 220 -27.87 -19.88 10.56
N ILE A 221 -28.00 -18.81 9.78
CA ILE A 221 -29.16 -18.57 8.91
C ILE A 221 -29.33 -19.72 7.90
N SER A 222 -28.24 -20.17 7.28
CA SER A 222 -28.26 -21.27 6.30
C SER A 222 -28.72 -22.60 6.92
N LEU A 223 -28.29 -22.90 8.14
CA LEU A 223 -28.78 -24.06 8.89
C LEU A 223 -30.29 -23.97 9.14
N LYS A 224 -30.78 -22.80 9.55
CA LYS A 224 -32.21 -22.57 9.79
C LYS A 224 -33.05 -22.72 8.51
N ILE A 225 -32.54 -22.27 7.36
CA ILE A 225 -33.20 -22.42 6.05
C ILE A 225 -33.39 -23.90 5.70
N ILE A 226 -32.38 -24.73 5.92
CA ILE A 226 -32.40 -26.15 5.57
C ILE A 226 -33.20 -26.99 6.55
N ASN A 227 -33.18 -26.65 7.84
CA ASN A 227 -33.85 -27.41 8.90
C ASN A 227 -35.32 -27.02 9.15
N LYS A 228 -36.03 -26.44 8.16
CA LYS A 228 -37.43 -25.93 8.26
C LYS A 228 -38.43 -26.79 9.05
N LYS A 229 -38.21 -28.10 9.21
CA LYS A 229 -39.11 -29.06 9.88
C LYS A 229 -38.68 -29.49 11.29
N ASN A 230 -37.40 -29.35 11.66
CA ASN A 230 -36.87 -29.70 12.97
C ASN A 230 -36.07 -28.51 13.51
N ASN A 231 -36.65 -27.73 14.44
CA ASN A 231 -36.01 -26.54 15.02
C ASN A 231 -34.76 -26.83 15.86
N ASN A 232 -34.36 -28.10 16.04
CA ASN A 232 -33.21 -28.48 16.84
C ASN A 232 -31.94 -28.48 15.99
N ILE A 233 -31.37 -27.28 15.78
CA ILE A 233 -29.98 -27.14 15.35
C ILE A 233 -29.09 -27.76 16.42
N LYS A 234 -28.13 -28.60 16.03
CA LYS A 234 -27.12 -29.14 16.95
C LYS A 234 -26.16 -28.03 17.43
N THR A 235 -26.57 -27.26 18.43
CA THR A 235 -25.86 -26.08 18.97
C THR A 235 -24.41 -26.39 19.35
N ASN A 236 -24.16 -27.52 20.01
CA ASN A 236 -22.80 -27.95 20.36
C ASN A 236 -21.90 -28.14 19.14
N LYS A 237 -22.44 -28.63 18.01
CA LYS A 237 -21.69 -28.79 16.77
C LYS A 237 -21.41 -27.42 16.14
N PHE A 238 -22.41 -26.55 16.08
CA PHE A 238 -22.27 -25.18 15.58
C PHE A 238 -21.18 -24.42 16.34
N ILE A 239 -21.23 -24.41 17.67
CA ILE A 239 -20.28 -23.68 18.53
C ILE A 239 -18.85 -24.18 18.30
N LYS A 240 -18.61 -25.50 18.31
CA LYS A 240 -17.28 -26.09 18.07
C LYS A 240 -16.71 -25.68 16.72
N LEU A 241 -17.54 -25.67 15.68
CA LEU A 241 -17.13 -25.34 14.32
C LEU A 241 -16.80 -23.86 14.15
N SER A 242 -17.66 -22.98 14.70
CA SER A 242 -17.46 -21.53 14.68
C SER A 242 -16.18 -21.16 15.43
N LEU A 243 -15.96 -21.76 16.61
CA LEU A 243 -14.75 -21.52 17.41
C LEU A 243 -13.49 -22.02 16.69
N PHE A 244 -13.56 -23.16 16.01
CA PHE A 244 -12.48 -23.66 15.17
C PHE A 244 -12.12 -22.68 14.03
N MET A 245 -13.12 -22.13 13.32
CA MET A 245 -12.86 -21.15 12.26
C MET A 245 -12.28 -19.83 12.79
N ILE A 246 -12.72 -19.36 13.96
CA ILE A 246 -12.16 -18.18 14.62
C ILE A 246 -10.69 -18.40 15.01
N ILE A 247 -10.36 -19.55 15.59
CA ILE A 247 -8.97 -19.85 15.97
C ILE A 247 -8.08 -19.91 14.73
N ILE A 248 -8.51 -20.58 13.67
CA ILE A 248 -7.72 -20.65 12.43
C ILE A 248 -7.56 -19.29 11.79
N SER A 249 -8.61 -18.46 11.76
CA SER A 249 -8.50 -17.12 11.18
C SER A 249 -7.55 -16.24 11.99
N ALA A 250 -7.61 -16.29 13.33
CA ALA A 250 -6.68 -15.59 14.20
C ALA A 250 -5.23 -16.06 13.98
N LEU A 251 -4.99 -17.37 13.89
CA LEU A 251 -3.67 -17.93 13.59
C LEU A 251 -3.17 -17.51 12.21
N PHE A 252 -4.04 -17.52 11.20
CA PHE A 252 -3.70 -17.08 9.85
C PHE A 252 -3.33 -15.59 9.81
N ILE A 253 -4.11 -14.74 10.49
CA ILE A 253 -3.84 -13.31 10.62
C ILE A 253 -2.50 -13.07 11.34
N LEU A 254 -2.26 -13.76 12.45
CA LEU A 254 -1.00 -13.67 13.21
C LEU A 254 0.20 -14.15 12.39
N GLY A 255 0.05 -15.28 11.68
CA GLY A 255 1.09 -15.82 10.80
C GLY A 255 1.45 -14.86 9.67
N ASN A 256 0.46 -14.29 9.00
CA ASN A 256 0.71 -13.28 7.96
C ASN A 256 1.31 -12.00 8.55
N LYS A 257 0.84 -11.53 9.73
CA LYS A 257 1.46 -10.39 10.40
C LYS A 257 2.93 -10.65 10.74
N PHE A 258 3.29 -11.88 11.10
CA PHE A 258 4.68 -12.26 11.35
C PHE A 258 5.53 -12.29 10.07
N ILE A 259 4.99 -12.81 8.96
CA ILE A 259 5.68 -12.90 7.67
C ILE A 259 5.87 -11.51 7.05
N PHE A 260 4.79 -10.73 6.94
CA PHE A 260 4.80 -9.45 6.25
C PHE A 260 5.29 -8.29 7.13
N LYS A 261 5.41 -8.47 8.45
CA LYS A 261 5.81 -7.44 9.42
C LYS A 261 5.17 -6.08 9.10
N ASN A 262 6.00 -5.05 8.88
CA ASN A 262 5.62 -3.70 8.46
C ASN A 262 6.05 -3.41 7.00
N LEU A 263 6.14 -4.43 6.14
CA LEU A 263 6.51 -4.23 4.72
C LEU A 263 5.47 -3.31 4.06
N ILE A 264 5.83 -2.04 3.93
CA ILE A 264 5.17 -1.04 3.10
C ILE A 264 6.10 -0.87 1.89
N HIS A 265 5.60 -1.12 0.68
CA HIS A 265 6.44 -1.05 -0.53
C HIS A 265 6.89 0.39 -0.78
N GLU A 266 8.16 0.58 -1.13
CA GLU A 266 8.77 1.88 -1.42
C GLU A 266 8.09 2.57 -2.63
N ASP A 267 7.58 1.79 -3.58
CA ASP A 267 6.88 2.31 -4.76
C ASP A 267 5.50 2.93 -4.45
N ASP A 268 4.80 2.42 -3.43
CA ASP A 268 3.56 3.04 -2.93
C ASP A 268 3.86 4.41 -2.28
N TYR A 269 5.09 4.62 -1.83
CA TYR A 269 5.61 5.86 -1.27
C TYR A 269 6.09 6.85 -2.35
N LEU A 270 6.75 6.35 -3.40
CA LEU A 270 7.32 7.15 -4.49
C LEU A 270 6.27 7.74 -5.44
N ILE A 271 5.20 7.01 -5.75
CA ILE A 271 4.20 7.41 -6.76
C ILE A 271 3.31 8.59 -6.28
N LYS A 272 3.16 8.82 -4.98
CA LYS A 272 2.23 9.82 -4.41
C LYS A 272 2.88 11.09 -3.88
N ASN A 273 4.20 11.15 -3.77
CA ASN A 273 4.88 12.25 -3.12
C ASN A 273 5.98 12.79 -4.03
N ASN A 274 5.88 14.06 -4.44
CA ASN A 274 7.00 14.75 -5.09
C ASN A 274 8.12 14.88 -4.06
N PHE A 275 9.24 14.21 -4.30
CA PHE A 275 10.48 14.32 -3.51
C PHE A 275 11.35 15.45 -4.06
N GLU A 276 10.75 16.63 -4.22
CA GLU A 276 11.44 17.81 -4.71
C GLU A 276 11.73 18.75 -3.53
N ILE A 277 12.96 19.23 -3.45
CA ILE A 277 13.37 20.29 -2.53
C ILE A 277 13.60 21.57 -3.31
N ASP A 278 13.19 22.69 -2.74
CA ASP A 278 13.36 24.00 -3.35
C ASP A 278 14.61 24.66 -2.78
N ILE A 279 15.58 25.00 -3.64
CA ILE A 279 16.85 25.58 -3.23
C ILE A 279 16.96 26.99 -3.80
N LYS A 280 17.16 27.98 -2.91
CA LYS A 280 17.25 29.41 -3.28
C LYS A 280 18.44 30.07 -2.60
N LEU A 281 19.19 30.91 -3.33
CA LEU A 281 20.25 31.71 -2.74
C LEU A 281 19.61 32.77 -1.84
N ASN A 282 19.99 32.79 -0.57
CA ASN A 282 19.40 33.70 0.42
C ASN A 282 20.28 34.91 0.71
N LYS A 283 21.59 34.70 0.96
CA LYS A 283 22.48 35.80 1.33
C LYS A 283 23.93 35.53 0.91
N LYS A 284 24.62 36.60 0.51
CA LYS A 284 26.07 36.66 0.27
C LYS A 284 26.68 37.67 1.24
N TYR A 285 27.75 37.31 1.95
CA TYR A 285 28.43 38.23 2.86
C TYR A 285 29.91 37.89 3.08
N GLN A 286 30.74 38.91 3.30
CA GLN A 286 32.17 38.75 3.52
C GLN A 286 32.47 38.44 4.99
N THR A 287 33.39 37.52 5.25
CA THR A 287 33.90 37.19 6.59
C THR A 287 35.43 37.27 6.61
N LYS A 288 36.03 37.14 7.81
CA LYS A 288 37.49 37.07 7.96
C LYS A 288 38.11 35.92 7.16
N ASN A 289 37.38 34.82 6.99
CA ASN A 289 37.86 33.59 6.36
C ASN A 289 37.57 33.54 4.85
N GLY A 290 36.76 34.48 4.33
CA GLY A 290 36.38 34.52 2.91
C GLY A 290 34.93 34.92 2.68
N LEU A 291 34.45 34.71 1.46
CA LEU A 291 33.07 35.01 1.07
C LEU A 291 32.15 33.86 1.45
N LYS A 292 31.09 34.13 2.22
CA LYS A 292 30.07 33.15 2.56
C LYS A 292 28.84 33.27 1.66
N LEU A 293 28.41 32.14 1.11
CA LEU A 293 27.17 31.98 0.37
C LEU A 293 26.19 31.15 1.21
N ARG A 294 25.02 31.70 1.50
CA ARG A 294 23.96 31.01 2.25
C ARG A 294 22.80 30.69 1.33
N PHE A 295 22.48 29.40 1.21
CA PHE A 295 21.33 28.88 0.48
C PHE A 295 20.23 28.49 1.45
N LYS A 296 18.98 28.81 1.11
CA LYS A 296 17.79 28.32 1.79
C LYS A 296 17.34 27.06 1.07
N ILE A 297 17.22 25.96 1.82
CA ILE A 297 16.64 24.71 1.34
C ILE A 297 15.25 24.61 1.97
N GLU A 298 14.22 24.69 1.14
CA GLU A 298 12.83 24.50 1.52
C GLU A 298 12.46 23.04 1.26
N ASN A 299 11.91 22.40 2.28
CA ASN A 299 11.40 21.04 2.19
C ASN A 299 9.86 21.11 2.11
N PRO A 300 9.28 21.15 0.90
CA PRO A 300 7.83 21.17 0.73
C PRO A 300 7.21 19.80 1.00
N THR A 301 8.03 18.76 1.19
CA THR A 301 7.56 17.39 1.37
C THR A 301 7.03 17.14 2.79
N LYS A 302 6.34 16.00 2.94
CA LYS A 302 5.83 15.51 4.23
C LYS A 302 6.90 14.75 5.05
N TYR A 303 8.13 14.68 4.57
CA TYR A 303 9.21 13.86 5.16
C TYR A 303 10.33 14.73 5.72
N THR A 304 11.17 14.18 6.58
CA THR A 304 12.35 14.90 7.06
C THR A 304 13.47 14.73 6.03
N PHE A 305 13.92 15.80 5.39
CA PHE A 305 15.03 15.75 4.43
C PHE A 305 16.37 15.88 5.14
N ARG A 306 17.24 14.88 5.04
CA ARG A 306 18.57 14.87 5.62
C ARG A 306 19.61 15.04 4.51
N LEU A 307 20.37 16.12 4.58
CA LEU A 307 21.45 16.42 3.64
C LEU A 307 22.63 15.47 3.91
N GLU A 308 23.15 14.85 2.86
CA GLU A 308 24.33 13.99 2.96
C GLU A 308 25.56 14.69 2.40
N GLU A 309 25.48 15.10 1.13
CA GLU A 309 26.55 15.83 0.47
C GLU A 309 25.96 16.99 -0.33
N SER A 310 26.70 18.09 -0.39
CA SER A 310 26.31 19.22 -1.21
C SER A 310 27.53 19.96 -1.74
N TYR A 311 27.50 20.20 -3.05
CA TYR A 311 28.59 20.83 -3.78
C TYR A 311 28.07 22.02 -4.56
N ILE A 312 28.86 23.09 -4.58
CA ILE A 312 28.69 24.14 -5.58
C ILE A 312 29.78 23.97 -6.63
N THR A 313 29.35 23.92 -7.87
CA THR A 313 30.20 23.85 -9.05
C THR A 313 30.18 25.18 -9.76
N PHE A 314 31.36 25.73 -10.02
CA PHE A 314 31.55 26.90 -10.87
C PHE A 314 32.25 26.47 -12.16
N ASP A 315 31.66 26.83 -13.29
CA ASP A 315 32.35 26.71 -14.58
C ASP A 315 33.43 27.80 -14.70
N MET A 316 34.58 27.44 -15.26
CA MET A 316 35.75 28.31 -15.37
C MET A 316 35.96 28.79 -16.81
N TYR A 317 36.07 30.10 -16.99
CA TYR A 317 36.33 30.73 -18.30
C TYR A 317 37.77 31.26 -18.41
N LYS A 318 38.35 31.13 -19.60
CA LYS A 318 39.59 31.74 -20.06
C LYS A 318 39.27 33.06 -20.71
N ASP A 319 39.66 34.12 -20.02
CA ASP A 319 39.90 35.43 -20.64
C ASP A 319 38.62 36.15 -21.11
N LYS A 320 38.77 37.44 -21.42
CA LYS A 320 37.69 38.36 -21.84
C LYS A 320 36.93 37.91 -23.09
N ASN A 321 37.40 36.85 -23.76
CA ASN A 321 36.79 36.24 -24.93
C ASN A 321 35.87 35.03 -24.60
N LYS A 322 35.71 34.65 -23.32
CA LYS A 322 34.83 33.55 -22.84
C LYS A 322 35.15 32.15 -23.43
N GLU A 323 36.40 31.84 -23.73
CA GLU A 323 36.78 30.48 -24.14
C GLU A 323 36.94 29.59 -22.88
N MET A 324 36.44 28.36 -22.82
CA MET A 324 36.59 27.52 -21.61
C MET A 324 38.08 27.18 -21.34
N LEU A 325 38.55 27.45 -20.11
CA LEU A 325 39.97 27.28 -19.73
C LEU A 325 40.34 25.81 -19.50
N THR A 326 39.40 25.08 -18.91
CA THR A 326 39.58 23.71 -18.42
C THR A 326 38.22 23.01 -18.33
N ASN A 327 38.15 21.73 -18.69
CA ASN A 327 36.93 20.90 -18.55
C ASN A 327 36.62 20.49 -17.09
N SER A 328 37.40 20.96 -16.12
CA SER A 328 37.28 20.57 -14.72
C SER A 328 36.67 21.73 -13.93
N PRO A 329 35.40 21.68 -13.55
CA PRO A 329 34.76 22.77 -12.82
C PRO A 329 35.33 22.87 -11.40
N LEU A 330 35.32 24.08 -10.84
CA LEU A 330 35.71 24.28 -9.44
C LEU A 330 34.57 23.77 -8.55
N LYS A 331 34.82 22.68 -7.82
CA LYS A 331 33.88 22.13 -6.84
C LYS A 331 34.21 22.65 -5.45
N ILE A 332 33.29 23.42 -4.88
CA ILE A 332 33.32 23.83 -3.47
C ILE A 332 32.38 22.91 -2.70
N ASP A 333 32.98 22.02 -1.93
CA ASP A 333 32.28 21.14 -0.99
C ASP A 333 31.84 21.94 0.23
N MET A 334 30.68 21.58 0.79
CA MET A 334 30.19 22.07 2.08
C MET A 334 31.18 21.84 3.24
N LYS A 335 32.13 20.90 3.09
CA LYS A 335 33.19 20.49 4.03
C LYS A 335 33.17 21.13 5.43
N ASN A 336 32.29 20.53 6.23
CA ASN A 336 32.38 20.18 7.65
C ASN A 336 33.29 21.03 8.54
N SER A 337 32.75 22.09 9.11
CA SER A 337 33.10 22.39 10.49
C SER A 337 32.28 21.46 11.39
N PHE A 338 32.95 20.56 12.12
CA PHE A 338 32.34 19.58 13.04
C PHE A 338 31.94 20.21 14.38
N GLU A 339 31.65 21.51 14.39
CA GLU A 339 31.13 22.16 15.58
C GLU A 339 29.62 21.99 15.61
N GLU A 340 29.07 21.51 16.73
CA GLU A 340 27.62 21.30 16.89
C GLU A 340 26.79 22.58 16.67
N SER A 341 27.44 23.75 16.75
CA SER A 341 26.87 25.06 16.48
C SER A 341 26.80 25.44 15.00
N ASP A 342 27.43 24.69 14.08
CA ASP A 342 27.37 24.99 12.66
C ASP A 342 25.98 24.66 12.10
N ILE A 343 25.46 25.58 11.29
CA ILE A 343 24.17 25.46 10.63
C ILE A 343 24.17 24.24 9.70
N ASN A 344 25.29 23.97 9.04
CA ASN A 344 25.45 22.79 8.17
C ASN A 344 25.35 21.49 8.99
N TRP A 345 25.94 21.43 10.18
CA TRP A 345 25.87 20.27 11.07
C TRP A 345 24.44 19.93 11.46
N GLN A 346 23.60 20.93 11.72
CA GLN A 346 22.20 20.71 12.09
C GLN A 346 21.40 20.05 10.97
N ILE A 347 21.65 20.40 9.71
CA ILE A 347 20.95 19.79 8.57
C ILE A 347 21.43 18.35 8.34
N ILE A 348 22.73 18.11 8.48
CA ILE A 348 23.32 16.77 8.35
C ILE A 348 22.86 15.84 9.48
N THR A 349 22.65 16.34 10.70
CA THR A 349 22.32 15.49 11.86
C THR A 349 20.83 15.39 12.14
N LYS A 350 20.11 16.51 12.09
CA LYS A 350 18.69 16.60 12.46
C LYS A 350 17.76 16.62 11.25
N GLY A 351 18.28 16.94 10.07
CA GLY A 351 17.47 17.12 8.87
C GLY A 351 16.56 18.35 8.89
N ILE A 352 15.89 18.57 7.78
CA ILE A 352 14.90 19.63 7.55
C ILE A 352 13.52 18.99 7.74
N LYS A 353 12.78 19.43 8.76
CA LYS A 353 11.44 18.92 9.07
C LYS A 353 10.45 19.12 7.89
N PRO A 354 9.35 18.37 7.86
CA PRO A 354 8.28 18.56 6.88
C PRO A 354 7.79 20.01 6.82
N HIS A 355 7.54 20.52 5.62
CA HIS A 355 7.07 21.89 5.37
C HIS A 355 7.88 22.99 6.07
N SER A 356 9.18 22.73 6.28
CA SER A 356 10.09 23.68 6.91
C SER A 356 11.25 24.01 5.99
N TYR A 357 12.17 24.84 6.46
CA TYR A 357 13.36 25.21 5.72
C TYR A 357 14.57 25.21 6.63
N ALA A 358 15.74 25.05 6.02
CA ALA A 358 17.01 25.23 6.69
C ALA A 358 17.99 25.99 5.78
N TYR A 359 19.16 26.32 6.29
CA TYR A 359 20.18 27.05 5.55
C TYR A 359 21.48 26.25 5.43
N VAL A 360 22.00 26.14 4.21
CA VAL A 360 23.35 25.62 3.99
C VAL A 360 24.29 26.77 3.65
N GLU A 361 25.46 26.80 4.28
CA GLU A 361 26.50 27.78 4.01
C GLU A 361 27.71 27.17 3.33
N TYR A 362 28.23 27.87 2.32
CA TYR A 362 29.48 27.56 1.65
C TYR A 362 30.46 28.71 1.87
N THR A 363 31.71 28.39 2.20
CA THR A 363 32.75 29.39 2.40
C THR A 363 33.76 29.31 1.27
N ILE A 364 33.87 30.40 0.53
CA ILE A 364 34.86 30.57 -0.52
C ILE A 364 36.08 31.24 0.11
N PRO A 365 37.24 30.56 0.15
CA PRO A 365 38.38 31.00 0.94
C PRO A 365 38.92 32.34 0.48
N LYS A 366 39.35 33.16 1.45
CA LYS A 366 39.99 34.45 1.18
C LYS A 366 41.24 34.23 0.30
N GLY A 367 41.27 34.88 -0.86
CA GLY A 367 42.32 34.73 -1.87
C GLY A 367 41.83 34.10 -3.17
N LEU A 368 40.68 33.42 -3.14
CA LEU A 368 39.97 33.01 -4.35
C LEU A 368 39.02 34.16 -4.75
N ASN A 369 39.43 34.96 -5.75
CA ASN A 369 38.59 36.06 -6.24
C ASN A 369 37.65 35.49 -7.31
N LEU A 370 36.36 35.38 -6.97
CA LEU A 370 35.31 35.07 -7.95
C LEU A 370 34.99 36.36 -8.70
N ASP A 371 35.88 36.74 -9.61
CA ASP A 371 35.66 37.84 -10.55
C ASP A 371 35.02 37.31 -11.83
N ASP A 372 34.17 38.12 -12.47
CA ASP A 372 33.49 37.76 -13.71
C ASP A 372 34.48 37.48 -14.85
N ASP A 373 35.72 37.96 -14.71
CA ASP A 373 36.83 37.71 -15.61
C ASP A 373 37.30 36.23 -15.63
N TYR A 374 36.98 35.43 -14.60
CA TYR A 374 37.47 34.04 -14.45
C TYR A 374 36.37 33.01 -14.18
N PHE A 375 35.25 33.44 -13.58
CA PHE A 375 34.12 32.58 -13.26
C PHE A 375 32.84 33.22 -13.79
N SER A 376 31.99 32.44 -14.45
CA SER A 376 30.65 32.94 -14.75
C SER A 376 29.77 32.70 -13.54
N LEU A 377 29.37 33.79 -12.91
CA LEU A 377 28.38 33.77 -11.83
C LEU A 377 26.99 33.35 -12.34
N ASP A 378 26.77 33.36 -13.65
CA ASP A 378 25.55 32.88 -14.33
C ASP A 378 25.53 31.36 -14.58
N SER A 379 26.61 30.64 -14.25
CA SER A 379 26.75 29.18 -14.42
C SER A 379 27.08 28.48 -13.10
N ILE A 380 26.47 28.97 -12.01
CA ILE A 380 26.54 28.29 -10.73
C ILE A 380 25.60 27.09 -10.79
N ALA A 381 26.18 25.90 -10.85
CA ALA A 381 25.46 24.64 -10.68
C ALA A 381 25.59 24.17 -9.24
N TYR A 382 24.47 23.88 -8.59
CA TYR A 382 24.47 23.22 -7.29
C TYR A 382 24.11 21.74 -7.49
N ASP A 383 24.80 20.88 -6.75
CA ASP A 383 24.51 19.44 -6.70
C ASP A 383 24.28 19.08 -5.23
N ILE A 384 23.06 18.65 -4.91
CA ILE A 384 22.66 18.29 -3.57
C ILE A 384 22.20 16.84 -3.56
N THR A 385 22.83 16.06 -2.69
CA THR A 385 22.43 14.69 -2.39
C THR A 385 21.93 14.60 -0.95
N GLY A 386 20.81 13.91 -0.77
CA GLY A 386 20.20 13.76 0.54
C GLY A 386 19.20 12.61 0.57
N LYS A 387 18.70 12.33 1.76
CA LYS A 387 17.75 11.24 2.02
C LYS A 387 16.51 11.77 2.71
N PHE A 388 15.36 11.19 2.38
CA PHE A 388 14.13 11.47 3.09
C PHE A 388 13.92 10.41 4.18
N LEU A 389 13.78 10.88 5.42
CA LEU A 389 13.52 10.07 6.59
C LEU A 389 12.03 10.10 6.92
N VAL A 390 11.50 8.92 7.21
CA VAL A 390 10.11 8.72 7.63
C VAL A 390 10.10 8.22 9.06
N ASP A 391 9.63 9.06 9.98
CA ASP A 391 9.39 8.68 11.36
C ASP A 391 8.09 7.86 11.42
N LEU A 392 8.19 6.53 11.49
CA LEU A 392 7.03 5.67 11.61
C LEU A 392 6.52 5.66 13.07
N PRO A 393 5.24 5.98 13.33
CA PRO A 393 4.74 6.21 14.69
C PRO A 393 4.58 4.94 15.56
N PHE A 394 4.98 3.75 15.08
CA PHE A 394 4.64 2.50 15.76
C PHE A 394 5.77 1.75 16.46
N THR A 395 7.04 2.20 16.38
CA THR A 395 8.12 1.62 17.18
C THR A 395 9.28 2.61 17.35
N HIS A 396 9.74 2.87 18.58
CA HIS A 396 11.03 3.51 18.89
C HIS A 396 12.25 2.62 18.50
N ILE A 397 12.16 1.89 17.39
CA ILE A 397 13.18 0.95 16.93
C ILE A 397 13.53 1.30 15.48
N GLY A 398 14.40 2.31 15.34
CA GLY A 398 15.14 2.61 14.11
C GLY A 398 14.40 3.41 13.04
N ASP A 399 15.08 4.44 12.54
CA ASP A 399 14.65 5.23 11.38
C ASP A 399 14.70 4.34 10.13
N ILE A 400 13.61 4.31 9.36
CA ILE A 400 13.62 3.67 8.03
C ILE A 400 14.18 4.70 7.04
N ILE A 401 15.32 4.35 6.46
CA ILE A 401 15.99 5.14 5.43
C ILE A 401 15.40 4.76 4.08
N ILE A 402 14.58 5.63 3.50
CA ILE A 402 14.19 5.53 2.10
C ILE A 402 15.36 6.10 1.30
N ARG A 403 15.91 5.31 0.35
CA ARG A 403 17.03 5.72 -0.51
C ARG A 403 16.55 5.81 -1.94
N PRO A 404 15.83 6.85 -2.32
CA PRO A 404 15.77 7.18 -3.72
C PRO A 404 17.11 7.81 -4.09
N ASP A 405 17.79 7.25 -5.08
CA ASP A 405 19.00 7.86 -5.66
C ASP A 405 18.59 9.21 -6.31
N PHE A 406 18.65 10.29 -5.53
CA PHE A 406 18.34 11.64 -5.98
C PHE A 406 19.64 12.44 -6.17
N ASN A 407 19.97 12.72 -7.44
CA ASN A 407 20.85 13.81 -7.82
C ASN A 407 19.99 14.95 -8.35
N MET A 408 19.80 16.01 -7.57
CA MET A 408 19.23 17.26 -8.08
C MET A 408 20.38 18.19 -8.47
N GLY A 409 20.63 18.27 -9.78
CA GLY A 409 21.44 19.31 -10.39
C GLY A 409 20.55 20.46 -10.84
N GLY A 410 20.78 21.67 -10.33
CA GLY A 410 20.11 22.88 -10.79
C GLY A 410 21.11 23.93 -11.25
N SER A 411 20.82 24.63 -12.35
CA SER A 411 21.59 25.78 -12.84
C SER A 411 20.84 27.07 -12.53
N MET A 412 21.47 28.03 -11.84
CA MET A 412 20.92 29.38 -11.70
C MET A 412 21.35 30.23 -12.89
N SER A 413 20.44 30.51 -13.84
CA SER A 413 20.76 31.34 -15.02
C SER A 413 20.41 32.83 -14.86
N GLU A 414 19.69 33.23 -13.82
CA GLU A 414 19.30 34.64 -13.61
C GLU A 414 19.25 35.00 -12.11
N VAL A 415 20.38 35.43 -11.56
CA VAL A 415 20.40 36.25 -10.34
C VAL A 415 21.24 37.47 -10.65
N SER A 416 20.58 38.60 -10.95
CA SER A 416 21.28 39.88 -11.05
C SER A 416 21.94 40.22 -9.72
N LEU A 417 23.27 40.33 -9.75
CA LEU A 417 24.08 40.72 -8.61
C LEU A 417 23.63 42.10 -8.11
N PRO A 418 23.18 42.25 -6.85
CA PRO A 418 22.98 43.58 -6.30
C PRO A 418 24.35 44.24 -6.13
N GLU A 419 24.49 45.45 -6.71
CA GLU A 419 25.70 46.25 -6.64
C GLU A 419 26.22 46.36 -5.20
N LEU A 420 27.51 46.04 -5.03
CA LEU A 420 28.28 46.35 -3.83
C LEU A 420 28.25 47.87 -3.64
N LYS A 421 27.35 48.38 -2.78
CA LYS A 421 27.50 49.72 -2.22
C LYS A 421 28.78 49.74 -1.39
N ASN A 422 29.84 50.22 -1.99
CA ASN A 422 31.08 50.63 -1.32
C ASN A 422 30.75 51.72 -0.30
N ASN A 423 30.51 51.32 0.95
CA ASN A 423 30.67 52.22 2.08
C ASN A 423 32.16 52.20 2.47
N LYS A 424 32.85 53.27 2.08
CA LYS A 424 34.14 53.67 2.67
C LYS A 424 33.99 53.96 4.15
#